data_AF-A0A8S0UU26-F1
#
_entry.id   AF-A0A8S0UU26-F1
#
_cell.length_a   1.000
_cell.length_b   1.000
_cell.length_c   1.000
_cell.angle_alpha   90.00
_cell.angle_beta   90.00
_cell.angle_gamma   90.00
#
_symmetry.space_group_name_H-M   'P 1'
#
loop_
_entity.id
_entity.type
_entity.pdbx_description
1 polymer ?
#
loop_
_entity_poly.entity_id
_entity_poly.type
_entity_poly.pdbx_seq_one_letter_code
_entity_poly.pdbx_strand_id
1 'polypeptide(L)'
;MFVYDLDKGCITSDQLKDDLKAASIIVLLLLKEINIDLETDNLATERNIKTTKQAVSGNCGIYVVEYIEFLSINGPIEQVNDFYMNRWREKMAADIFALDFDP
;
A
#
# COMPACT_ATOMS: atom_id res chain seq x y z
N MET A 1 7.69 8.00 -4.69
CA MET A 1 6.97 6.77 -4.30
C MET A 1 6.81 6.76 -2.79
N PHE A 2 5.57 6.67 -2.33
CA PHE A 2 5.27 6.52 -0.91
C PHE A 2 5.09 5.06 -0.55
N VAL A 3 5.70 4.63 0.56
CA VAL A 3 5.62 3.25 1.06
C VAL A 3 4.81 3.25 2.35
N TYR A 4 3.74 2.46 2.38
CA TYR A 4 2.86 2.29 3.52
C TYR A 4 3.18 0.94 4.18
N ASP A 5 3.96 0.98 5.26
CA ASP A 5 4.38 -0.21 6.00
C ASP A 5 3.86 -0.15 7.44
N LEU A 6 3.34 -1.27 7.92
CA LEU A 6 2.80 -1.45 9.26
C LEU A 6 3.89 -1.69 10.30
N ASP A 7 5.05 -2.23 9.89
CA ASP A 7 6.18 -2.46 10.77
C ASP A 7 7.41 -1.66 10.33
N LYS A 8 7.42 -0.39 10.75
CA LYS A 8 8.46 0.58 10.40
C LYS A 8 9.86 0.20 10.88
N GLY A 9 9.99 -0.80 11.76
CA GLY A 9 11.27 -1.26 12.29
C GLY A 9 11.83 -2.52 11.63
N CYS A 10 11.06 -3.18 10.76
CA CYS A 10 11.45 -4.48 10.21
C CYS A 10 12.57 -4.36 9.15
N ILE A 11 12.53 -3.31 8.33
CA ILE A 11 13.48 -3.05 7.24
C ILE A 11 13.99 -1.60 7.31
N THR A 12 15.29 -1.42 7.12
CA THR A 12 15.90 -0.08 7.12
C THR A 12 15.51 0.72 5.88
N SER A 13 15.73 2.03 5.90
CA SER A 13 15.47 2.88 4.73
C SER A 13 16.31 2.50 3.51
N ASP A 14 17.54 2.02 3.71
CA ASP A 14 18.41 1.64 2.60
C ASP A 14 18.03 0.27 2.02
N GLN A 15 17.71 -0.71 2.88
CA GLN A 15 17.13 -1.98 2.44
C GLN A 15 15.83 -1.77 1.65
N LEU A 16 14.95 -0.90 2.16
CA LEU A 16 13.71 -0.56 1.47
C LEU A 16 13.97 0.03 0.06
N LYS A 17 14.95 0.91 -0.08
CA LYS A 17 15.30 1.49 -1.40
C LYS A 17 15.84 0.44 -2.36
N ASP A 18 16.68 -0.47 -1.86
CA ASP A 18 17.25 -1.55 -2.66
C ASP A 18 16.16 -2.51 -3.15
N ASP A 19 15.25 -2.92 -2.25
CA ASP A 19 14.12 -3.79 -2.57
C ASP A 19 13.18 -3.16 -3.61
N LEU A 20 13.03 -1.84 -3.59
CA LEU A 20 12.13 -1.08 -4.46
C LEU A 20 12.79 -0.57 -5.76
N LYS A 21 14.07 -0.88 -5.99
CA LYS A 21 14.80 -0.42 -7.17
C LYS A 21 14.16 -0.89 -8.47
N ALA A 22 13.78 -2.17 -8.54
CA ALA A 22 13.13 -2.73 -9.73
C ALA A 22 11.77 -2.08 -10.00
N ALA A 23 10.94 -1.92 -8.96
CA ALA A 23 9.65 -1.25 -9.07
C ALA A 23 9.80 0.21 -9.55
N SER A 24 10.81 0.92 -9.04
CA SER A 24 11.08 2.30 -9.43
C SER A 24 11.41 2.43 -10.92
N ILE A 25 12.23 1.51 -11.46
CA ILE A 25 12.56 1.48 -12.89
C ILE A 25 11.32 1.18 -13.73
N ILE A 26 10.50 0.19 -13.32
CA ILE A 26 9.26 -0.16 -14.03
C ILE A 26 8.31 1.03 -14.10
N VAL A 27 8.12 1.75 -12.99
CA VAL A 27 7.25 2.94 -12.96
C VAL A 27 7.78 4.03 -13.91
N LEU A 28 9.09 4.29 -13.93
CA LEU A 28 9.68 5.25 -14.86
C LEU A 28 9.45 4.87 -16.32
N LEU A 29 9.59 3.58 -16.66
CA LEU A 29 9.32 3.09 -18.02
C LEU A 29 7.84 3.28 -18.40
N LEU A 30 6.91 2.94 -17.50
CA LEU A 30 5.47 3.13 -17.74
C LEU A 30 5.09 4.61 -17.89
N LEU A 31 5.71 5.51 -17.11
CA LEU A 31 5.49 6.96 -17.24
C LEU A 31 5.95 7.47 -18.62
N LYS A 32 7.10 6.99 -19.09
CA LYS A 32 7.62 7.32 -20.42
C LYS A 32 6.69 6.84 -21.54
N GLU A 33 6.10 5.65 -21.41
CA GLU A 33 5.12 5.12 -22.38
C GLU A 33 3.89 6.01 -22.53
N ILE A 34 3.51 6.74 -21.48
CA ILE A 34 2.39 7.70 -21.50
C ILE A 34 2.86 9.16 -21.68
N ASN A 35 4.08 9.37 -22.17
CA ASN A 35 4.70 10.68 -22.44
C ASN A 35 4.80 11.61 -21.21
N ILE A 36 4.92 11.05 -20.01
CA ILE A 36 5.29 11.81 -18.82
C ILE A 36 6.80 11.71 -18.65
N ASP A 37 7.51 12.80 -18.95
CA ASP A 37 8.94 12.91 -18.71
C ASP A 37 9.17 13.49 -17.31
N LEU A 38 9.97 12.81 -16.51
CA LEU A 38 10.41 13.32 -15.21
C LEU A 38 11.77 13.97 -15.37
N GLU A 39 12.03 15.03 -14.62
CA GLU A 39 13.35 15.67 -14.59
C GLU A 39 14.45 14.77 -14.00
N THR A 40 14.06 13.64 -13.39
CA THR A 40 14.96 12.71 -12.71
C THR A 40 14.75 11.27 -13.18
N ASP A 41 15.85 10.56 -13.42
CA ASP A 41 15.85 9.11 -13.66
C ASP A 41 15.71 8.29 -12.37
N ASN A 42 15.31 8.93 -11.28
CA ASN A 42 15.17 8.29 -9.98
C ASN A 42 13.90 8.76 -9.28
N LEU A 43 13.10 7.79 -8.84
CA LEU A 43 11.92 8.06 -8.02
C LEU A 43 12.34 8.09 -6.55
N ALA A 44 12.25 9.28 -5.94
CA ALA A 44 12.41 9.41 -4.51
C ALA A 44 11.45 8.44 -3.78
N THR A 45 11.98 7.68 -2.82
CA THR A 45 11.20 6.73 -2.03
C THR A 45 11.10 7.24 -0.60
N GLU A 46 9.87 7.37 -0.10
CA GLU A 46 9.57 7.87 1.23
C GLU A 46 8.64 6.91 1.96
N ARG A 47 9.02 6.53 3.19
CA ARG A 47 8.17 5.73 4.07
C ARG A 47 7.16 6.62 4.76
N ASN A 48 5.88 6.29 4.63
CA ASN A 48 4.81 6.99 5.31
C ASN A 48 4.90 6.74 6.83
N ILE A 49 4.92 7.82 7.62
CA ILE A 49 5.04 7.74 9.09
C ILE A 49 3.70 7.69 9.81
N LYS A 50 2.58 7.83 9.10
CA LYS A 50 1.23 7.91 9.68
C LYS A 50 0.48 6.58 9.70
N THR A 51 1.04 5.53 9.10
CA THR A 51 0.48 4.17 9.19
C THR A 51 0.42 3.70 10.63
N THR A 52 -0.69 3.06 11.00
CA THR A 52 -0.89 2.43 12.30
C THR A 52 -0.13 1.10 12.34
N LYS A 53 0.58 0.83 13.44
CA LYS A 53 1.21 -0.47 13.65
C LYS A 53 0.13 -1.53 13.87
N GLN A 54 0.22 -2.65 13.14
CA GLN A 54 -0.66 -3.79 13.38
C GLN A 54 -0.41 -4.37 14.78
N ALA A 55 -1.47 -4.64 15.53
CA ALA A 55 -1.39 -5.32 16.82
C ALA A 55 -1.54 -6.85 16.66
N VAL A 56 -2.26 -7.31 15.63
CA VAL A 56 -2.56 -8.72 15.41
C VAL A 56 -1.80 -9.25 14.18
N SER A 57 -1.05 -10.33 14.38
CA SER A 57 -0.38 -11.04 13.28
C SER A 57 -1.41 -11.60 12.29
N GLY A 58 -1.15 -11.46 10.99
CA GLY A 58 -2.05 -11.93 9.91
C GLY A 58 -3.06 -10.88 9.41
N ASN A 59 -3.10 -9.68 9.99
CA ASN A 59 -3.91 -8.56 9.47
C ASN A 59 -3.22 -7.75 8.37
N CYS A 60 -1.93 -7.97 8.11
CA CYS A 60 -1.16 -7.18 7.15
C CYS A 60 -1.81 -7.06 5.77
N GLY A 61 -2.39 -8.15 5.24
CA GLY A 61 -3.08 -8.13 3.94
C GLY A 61 -4.29 -7.20 3.93
N ILE A 62 -5.13 -7.23 4.98
CA ILE A 62 -6.32 -6.37 5.07
C ILE A 62 -5.91 -4.91 5.23
N TYR A 63 -4.90 -4.62 6.05
CA TYR A 63 -4.36 -3.27 6.17
C TYR A 63 -3.92 -2.69 4.82
N VAL A 64 -3.23 -3.47 3.98
CA VAL A 64 -2.80 -3.02 2.65
C VAL A 64 -4.02 -2.67 1.78
N VAL A 65 -5.04 -3.52 1.76
CA VAL A 65 -6.27 -3.27 0.97
C VAL A 65 -6.98 -2.00 1.45
N GLU A 66 -7.17 -1.86 2.77
CA GLU A 66 -7.85 -0.70 3.34
C GLU A 66 -7.04 0.59 3.17
N TYR A 67 -5.71 0.55 3.22
CA TYR A 67 -4.90 1.72 2.87
C TYR A 67 -5.12 2.14 1.42
N ILE A 68 -5.18 1.19 0.48
CA ILE A 68 -5.47 1.50 -0.93
C ILE A 68 -6.88 2.13 -1.04
N GLU A 69 -7.88 1.56 -0.39
CA GLU A 69 -9.25 2.08 -0.41
C GLU A 69 -9.32 3.51 0.16
N PHE A 70 -8.75 3.76 1.34
CA PHE A 70 -8.72 5.09 1.94
C PHE A 70 -7.95 6.08 1.07
N LEU A 71 -6.77 5.72 0.55
CA LEU A 71 -6.00 6.60 -0.33
C LEU A 71 -6.75 6.95 -1.63
N SER A 72 -7.50 6.01 -2.20
CA SER A 72 -8.25 6.22 -3.44
C SER A 72 -9.32 7.31 -3.33
N ILE A 73 -9.81 7.57 -2.12
CA ILE A 73 -10.82 8.61 -1.83
C ILE A 73 -10.24 9.81 -1.06
N ASN A 74 -8.91 9.94 -0.96
CA ASN A 74 -8.23 10.92 -0.09
C ASN A 74 -8.68 10.85 1.38
N GLY A 75 -8.98 9.65 1.85
CA GLY A 75 -9.40 9.36 3.21
C GLY A 75 -8.24 9.37 4.22
N PRO A 76 -8.55 9.49 5.52
CA PRO A 76 -7.56 9.53 6.59
C PRO A 76 -7.04 8.12 6.93
N ILE A 77 -5.86 7.77 6.40
CA ILE A 77 -5.23 6.46 6.60
C ILE A 77 -4.97 6.09 8.07
N GLU A 78 -4.88 7.08 8.96
CA GLU A 78 -4.69 6.89 10.40
C GLU A 78 -5.91 6.20 11.06
N GLN A 79 -7.06 6.22 10.40
CA GLN A 79 -8.25 5.50 10.83
C GLN A 79 -8.17 4.00 10.52
N VAL A 80 -7.23 3.56 9.67
CA VAL A 80 -7.00 2.15 9.40
C VAL A 80 -6.31 1.52 10.61
N ASN A 81 -7.08 0.75 11.40
CA ASN A 81 -6.60 0.11 12.62
C ASN A 81 -7.38 -1.17 12.95
N ASP A 82 -6.87 -1.96 13.90
CA ASP A 82 -7.39 -3.30 14.20
C ASP A 82 -8.86 -3.34 14.63
N PHE A 83 -9.43 -2.23 15.11
CA PHE A 83 -10.82 -2.18 15.60
C PHE A 83 -11.84 -2.61 14.54
N TYR A 84 -11.57 -2.35 13.26
CA TYR A 84 -12.50 -2.63 12.16
C TYR A 84 -12.14 -3.87 11.34
N MET A 85 -11.08 -4.61 11.68
CA MET A 85 -10.54 -5.69 10.82
C MET A 85 -11.54 -6.77 10.49
N ASN A 86 -12.31 -7.22 11.48
CA ASN A 86 -13.33 -8.26 11.25
C ASN A 86 -14.41 -7.75 10.29
N ARG A 87 -14.85 -6.50 10.48
CA ARG A 87 -15.84 -5.86 9.60
C ARG A 87 -15.30 -5.70 8.18
N TRP A 88 -14.03 -5.32 8.02
CA TRP A 88 -13.40 -5.19 6.70
C TRP A 88 -13.23 -6.54 6.00
N ARG A 89 -12.89 -7.61 6.73
CA ARG A 89 -12.88 -8.97 6.19
C ARG A 89 -14.27 -9.43 5.75
N GLU A 90 -15.29 -9.17 6.56
CA GLU A 90 -16.69 -9.50 6.22
C GLU A 90 -17.16 -8.73 4.99
N LYS A 91 -16.87 -7.42 4.92
CA LYS A 91 -17.15 -6.59 3.74
C LYS A 91 -16.47 -7.15 2.50
N MET A 92 -15.16 -7.42 2.57
CA MET A 92 -14.38 -7.96 1.45
C MET A 92 -14.93 -9.31 0.99
N ALA A 93 -15.28 -10.21 1.91
CA ALA A 93 -15.89 -11.49 1.56
C ALA A 93 -17.25 -11.28 0.86
N ALA A 94 -18.10 -10.39 1.39
CA ALA A 94 -19.38 -10.05 0.78
C ALA A 94 -19.21 -9.46 -0.63
N ASP A 95 -18.25 -8.56 -0.82
CA ASP A 95 -17.94 -7.94 -2.12
C ASP A 95 -17.47 -9.00 -3.13
N ILE A 96 -16.59 -9.94 -2.72
CA ILE A 96 -16.13 -11.04 -3.56
C ILE A 96 -17.30 -11.94 -3.99
N PHE A 97 -18.16 -12.34 -3.04
CA PHE A 97 -19.34 -13.17 -3.35
C PHE A 97 -20.38 -12.43 -4.20
N ALA A 98 -20.55 -11.13 -4.00
CA ALA A 98 -21.50 -10.32 -4.77
C ALA A 98 -21.06 -10.10 -6.22
N LEU A 99 -19.75 -10.10 -6.49
CA LEU A 99 -19.19 -9.96 -7.82
C LEU A 99 -19.22 -11.27 -8.64
N ASP A 100 -19.82 -12.33 -8.08
CA ASP A 100 -19.89 -13.67 -8.69
C ASP A 100 -18.52 -14.16 -9.16
N PHE A 101 -17.48 -13.85 -8.37
CA PHE A 101 -16.21 -14.56 -8.46
C PHE A 101 -16.43 -15.97 -7.90
N ASP A 102 -17.16 -16.81 -8.65
CA ASP A 102 -17.25 -18.24 -8.39
C ASP A 102 -15.81 -18.80 -8.40
N PRO A 103 -15.37 -19.52 -7.34
CA PRO A 103 -14.04 -20.13 -7.34
C PRO A 103 -13.85 -21.17 -8.45
#